data_AF-A0A9E6F3F8-F1
#
_entry.id   AF-A0A9E6F3F8-F1
#
_cell.length_a   1.000
_cell.length_b   1.000
_cell.length_c   1.000
_cell.angle_alpha   90.00
_cell.angle_beta   90.00
_cell.angle_gamma   90.00
#
_symmetry.space_group_name_H-M   'P 1'
#
loop_
_entity.id
_entity.type
_entity.pdbx_description
1 polymer ?
#
loop_
_entity_poly.entity_id
_entity_poly.type
_entity_poly.pdbx_seq_one_letter_code
_entity_poly.pdbx_strand_id
1 'polypeptide(L)'
;SAPSPKTSPAAKPSRTSAAPAPKASSVKKTPGSIRNELFEAIQKTGVRNPVGLTSKELGELLKEKKVKAQTIAEVTELLSAIDHALYAPGAVPAEKLEAMSRNAARIIAELSKL
;
A
#
# COMPACT_ATOMS: atom_id res chain seq x y z
N SER A 1 -21.41 27.45 -60.67
CA SER A 1 -21.77 26.14 -60.09
C SER A 1 -21.31 25.00 -60.99
N ALA A 2 -20.77 23.95 -60.35
CA ALA A 2 -20.44 22.58 -60.82
C ALA A 2 -19.28 22.39 -61.82
N PRO A 3 -18.62 21.19 -61.88
CA PRO A 3 -18.24 20.26 -60.79
C PRO A 3 -16.81 19.67 -60.97
N SER A 4 -16.25 19.04 -59.93
CA SER A 4 -15.54 17.73 -60.03
C SER A 4 -15.08 17.22 -58.65
N PRO A 5 -15.59 16.07 -58.19
CA PRO A 5 -15.02 15.32 -57.08
C PRO A 5 -13.98 14.32 -57.61
N LYS A 6 -12.83 14.19 -56.92
CA LYS A 6 -11.94 13.04 -57.10
C LYS A 6 -11.48 12.53 -55.73
N THR A 7 -12.19 11.47 -55.32
CA THR A 7 -11.66 10.23 -54.73
C THR A 7 -10.37 10.31 -53.90
N SER A 8 -10.50 10.09 -52.60
CA SER A 8 -9.45 9.52 -51.75
C SER A 8 -9.05 8.11 -52.24
N PRO A 9 -7.83 7.63 -51.93
CA PRO A 9 -7.71 6.84 -50.69
C PRO A 9 -6.41 7.06 -49.89
N ALA A 10 -6.62 7.16 -48.57
CA ALA A 10 -5.96 6.49 -47.46
C ALA A 10 -4.42 6.26 -47.38
N ALA A 11 -3.97 6.47 -46.13
CA ALA A 11 -2.80 5.92 -45.42
C ALA A 11 -1.45 6.60 -45.75
N LYS A 12 -0.69 7.15 -44.79
CA LYS A 12 -0.58 6.88 -43.34
C LYS A 12 0.26 8.04 -42.75
N PRO A 13 -0.19 8.84 -41.76
CA PRO A 13 0.71 9.80 -41.13
C PRO A 13 1.57 9.07 -40.11
N SER A 14 2.87 9.03 -40.41
CA SER A 14 3.99 9.24 -39.50
C SER A 14 3.74 8.89 -38.04
N ARG A 15 4.35 7.79 -37.59
CA ARG A 15 4.50 7.43 -36.17
C ARG A 15 5.03 8.64 -35.41
N THR A 16 4.16 9.23 -34.60
CA THR A 16 4.45 10.35 -33.73
C THR A 16 5.52 9.95 -32.71
N SER A 17 6.42 10.89 -32.52
CA SER A 17 7.49 10.92 -31.55
C SER A 17 6.99 10.78 -30.10
N ALA A 18 7.74 10.04 -29.29
CA ALA A 18 7.96 10.14 -27.84
C ALA A 18 6.79 10.17 -26.82
N ALA A 19 6.64 9.04 -26.11
CA ALA A 19 6.43 8.85 -24.66
C ALA A 19 5.01 9.14 -24.06
N PRO A 20 4.58 8.44 -22.99
CA PRO A 20 5.36 8.14 -21.79
C PRO A 20 5.62 6.63 -21.59
N ALA A 21 6.76 6.34 -20.96
CA ALA A 21 6.99 5.06 -20.31
C ALA A 21 5.75 4.66 -19.49
N PRO A 22 5.39 3.37 -19.36
CA PRO A 22 4.63 2.97 -18.20
C PRO A 22 5.53 3.33 -17.02
N LYS A 23 5.27 4.47 -16.38
CA LYS A 23 5.71 4.68 -15.01
C LYS A 23 5.12 3.47 -14.32
N ALA A 24 5.97 2.49 -14.00
CA ALA A 24 5.67 1.49 -13.02
C ALA A 24 4.97 2.27 -11.92
N SER A 25 3.69 1.98 -11.74
CA SER A 25 2.86 2.60 -10.73
C SER A 25 3.50 2.25 -9.40
N SER A 26 4.51 3.02 -9.02
CA SER A 26 4.97 3.16 -7.65
C SER A 26 3.79 3.85 -6.98
N VAL A 27 2.77 3.03 -6.71
CA VAL A 27 1.70 3.34 -5.79
C VAL A 27 2.43 3.87 -4.58
N LYS A 28 2.45 5.20 -4.44
CA LYS A 28 3.06 5.87 -3.29
C LYS A 28 2.21 5.44 -2.11
N LYS A 29 2.55 4.29 -1.52
CA LYS A 29 1.86 3.74 -0.35
C LYS A 29 1.95 4.78 0.73
N THR A 30 0.83 5.40 1.07
CA THR A 30 0.79 6.38 2.16
C THR A 30 0.85 5.63 3.50
N PRO A 31 1.28 6.27 4.61
CA PRO A 31 1.23 5.65 5.92
C PRO A 31 -0.17 5.10 6.25
N GLY A 32 -1.22 5.83 5.87
CA GLY A 32 -2.61 5.40 6.03
C GLY A 32 -2.96 4.14 5.22
N SER A 33 -2.46 4.01 3.99
CA SER A 33 -2.63 2.79 3.18
C SER A 33 -1.95 1.59 3.83
N ILE A 34 -0.72 1.77 4.32
CA ILE A 34 0.03 0.71 5.01
C ILE A 34 -0.70 0.27 6.28
N ARG A 35 -1.26 1.23 7.04
CA ARG A 35 -2.08 0.95 8.23
C ARG A 35 -3.26 0.05 7.89
N ASN A 36 -3.99 0.41 6.84
CA ASN A 36 -5.18 -0.33 6.42
C ASN A 36 -4.83 -1.76 5.99
N GLU A 37 -3.78 -1.94 5.17
CA GLU A 37 -3.33 -3.29 4.78
C GLU A 37 -2.96 -4.15 5.99
N LEU A 38 -2.28 -3.55 6.98
CA LEU A 38 -1.92 -4.25 8.22
C LEU A 38 -3.16 -4.65 9.02
N PHE A 39 -4.13 -3.74 9.14
CA PHE A 39 -5.40 -4.02 9.82
C PHE A 39 -6.23 -5.10 9.12
N GLU A 40 -6.27 -5.12 7.80
CA GLU A 40 -6.92 -6.20 7.06
C GLU A 40 -6.26 -7.56 7.32
N ALA A 41 -4.93 -7.62 7.39
CA ALA A 41 -4.22 -8.85 7.72
C ALA A 41 -4.45 -9.30 9.17
N ILE A 42 -4.50 -8.37 10.12
CA ILE A 42 -4.84 -8.67 11.51
C ILE A 42 -6.29 -9.15 11.63
N GLN A 43 -7.21 -8.60 10.84
CA GLN A 43 -8.59 -9.12 10.80
C GLN A 43 -8.65 -10.57 10.33
N LYS A 44 -7.79 -10.96 9.38
CA LYS A 44 -7.71 -12.35 8.90
C LYS A 44 -7.20 -13.33 9.95
N THR A 45 -6.44 -12.89 10.95
CA THR A 45 -6.07 -13.75 12.10
C THR A 45 -7.21 -13.93 13.11
N GLY A 46 -8.36 -13.27 12.90
CA GLY A 46 -9.57 -13.39 13.71
C GLY A 46 -9.75 -12.26 14.72
N VAL A 47 -8.98 -11.17 14.61
CA VAL A 47 -9.18 -9.94 15.39
C VAL A 47 -10.23 -9.08 14.67
N ARG A 48 -11.50 -9.16 15.06
CA ARG A 48 -12.62 -8.54 14.34
C ARG A 48 -12.49 -7.03 14.12
N ASN A 49 -11.93 -6.29 15.09
CA ASN A 49 -11.78 -4.85 14.96
C ASN A 49 -10.43 -4.38 15.53
N PRO A 50 -9.37 -4.32 14.71
CA PRO A 50 -8.09 -3.78 15.15
C PRO A 50 -8.06 -2.25 15.19
N VAL A 51 -9.06 -1.59 14.59
CA VAL A 51 -9.15 -0.13 14.53
C VAL A 51 -9.61 0.41 15.88
N GLY A 52 -8.84 1.33 16.46
CA GLY A 52 -9.14 1.94 17.75
C GLY A 52 -8.65 1.13 18.95
N LEU A 53 -8.05 -0.03 18.73
CA LEU A 53 -7.33 -0.74 19.78
C LEU A 53 -6.00 -0.05 20.06
N THR A 54 -5.63 0.01 21.33
CA THR A 54 -4.27 0.36 21.72
C THR A 54 -3.31 -0.75 21.30
N SER A 55 -2.02 -0.43 21.15
CA SER A 55 -0.97 -1.40 20.85
C SER A 55 -0.95 -2.58 21.84
N LYS A 56 -1.34 -2.32 23.10
CA LYS A 56 -1.42 -3.34 24.15
C LYS A 56 -2.59 -4.30 23.92
N GLU A 57 -3.79 -3.78 23.70
CA GLU A 57 -4.98 -4.59 23.43
C GLU A 57 -4.81 -5.41 22.16
N LEU A 58 -4.28 -4.80 21.10
CA LEU A 58 -3.97 -5.49 19.85
C LEU A 58 -2.97 -6.64 20.09
N GLY A 59 -1.95 -6.40 20.91
CA GLY A 59 -0.96 -7.40 21.26
C GLY A 59 -1.53 -8.58 22.05
N GLU A 60 -2.46 -8.32 22.98
CA GLU A 60 -3.15 -9.38 23.72
C GLU A 60 -4.03 -10.22 22.80
N LEU A 61 -4.82 -9.59 21.91
CA LEU A 61 -5.65 -10.31 20.94
C LEU A 61 -4.82 -11.16 19.98
N LEU A 62 -3.71 -10.62 19.45
CA LEU A 62 -2.81 -11.39 18.60
C LEU A 62 -2.17 -12.57 19.35
N LYS A 63 -1.85 -12.39 20.63
CA LYS A 63 -1.34 -13.46 21.50
C LYS A 63 -2.38 -14.57 21.71
N GLU A 64 -3.66 -14.21 21.89
CA GLU A 64 -4.76 -15.19 21.96
C GLU A 64 -4.91 -15.98 20.65
N LYS A 65 -4.60 -15.35 19.51
CA LYS A 65 -4.54 -16.02 18.19
C LYS A 65 -3.25 -16.81 17.96
N LYS A 66 -2.44 -17.03 19.00
CA LYS A 66 -1.16 -17.77 18.94
C LYS A 66 -0.14 -17.15 17.97
N VAL A 67 -0.25 -15.84 17.70
CA VAL A 67 0.76 -15.11 16.94
C VAL A 67 2.04 -15.06 17.78
N LYS A 68 3.20 -15.21 17.13
CA LYS A 68 4.50 -15.17 17.82
C LYS A 68 4.72 -13.80 18.47
N ALA A 69 5.28 -13.79 19.68
CA ALA A 69 5.59 -12.55 20.41
C ALA A 69 6.45 -11.57 19.59
N GLN A 70 7.39 -12.10 18.79
CA GLN A 70 8.20 -11.29 17.87
C GLN A 70 7.35 -10.57 16.81
N THR A 71 6.43 -11.27 16.16
CA THR A 71 5.52 -10.68 15.16
C THR A 71 4.59 -9.64 15.79
N ILE A 72 4.14 -9.87 17.03
CA ILE A 72 3.34 -8.89 17.78
C ILE A 72 4.14 -7.60 18.04
N ALA A 73 5.40 -7.73 18.46
CA ALA A 73 6.28 -6.58 18.64
C ALA A 73 6.48 -5.82 17.33
N GLU A 74 6.74 -6.53 16.22
CA GLU A 74 6.91 -5.91 14.89
C GLU A 74 5.62 -5.20 14.42
N VAL A 75 4.44 -5.78 14.65
CA VAL A 75 3.14 -5.14 14.34
C VAL A 75 2.96 -3.85 15.13
N THR A 76 3.18 -3.90 16.44
CA THR A 76 2.94 -2.76 17.33
C THR A 76 3.93 -1.62 17.09
N GLU A 77 5.19 -1.94 16.82
CA GLU A 77 6.21 -0.95 16.43
C GLU A 77 5.87 -0.30 15.09
N LEU A 78 5.47 -1.10 14.09
CA LEU A 78 5.11 -0.59 12.78
C LEU A 78 3.87 0.31 12.83
N LEU A 79 2.82 -0.07 13.58
CA LEU A 79 1.64 0.78 13.78
C LEU A 79 2.01 2.09 14.46
N SER A 80 2.85 2.05 15.50
CA SER A 80 3.34 3.26 16.17
C SER A 80 4.11 4.18 15.21
N ALA A 81 4.97 3.60 14.37
CA ALA A 81 5.70 4.35 13.36
C ALA A 81 4.77 4.99 12.31
N ILE A 82 3.70 4.29 11.93
CA ILE A 82 2.67 4.78 11.01
C ILE A 82 1.84 5.90 11.65
N ASP A 83 1.39 5.75 12.91
CA ASP A 83 0.66 6.80 13.62
C ASP A 83 1.54 8.05 13.80
N HIS A 84 2.81 7.89 14.19
CA HIS A 84 3.74 9.01 14.24
C HIS A 84 3.92 9.66 12.86
N ALA A 85 3.94 8.88 11.79
CA ALA A 85 4.00 9.38 10.41
C ALA A 85 2.72 10.14 9.97
N LEU A 86 1.56 9.82 10.55
CA LEU A 86 0.29 10.49 10.28
C LEU A 86 0.13 11.79 11.09
N TYR A 87 0.60 11.81 12.34
CA TYR A 87 0.43 12.96 13.26
C TYR A 87 1.61 13.92 13.31
N ALA A 88 2.78 13.55 12.77
CA ALA A 88 3.91 14.47 12.61
C ALA A 88 3.97 14.98 11.15
N PRO A 89 3.42 16.17 10.86
CA PRO A 89 3.49 16.79 9.53
C PRO A 89 4.91 17.30 9.28
N GLY A 90 5.78 16.39 8.88
CA GLY A 90 7.12 16.64 8.35
C GLY A 90 7.41 15.45 7.47
N ALA A 91 7.31 15.63 6.15
CA ALA A 91 7.23 14.57 5.15
C ALA A 91 8.07 13.35 5.52
N VAL A 92 7.40 12.26 5.91
CA VAL A 92 8.07 10.98 6.15
C VAL A 92 8.90 10.68 4.90
N PRO A 93 10.23 10.55 5.01
CA PRO A 93 11.06 10.38 3.84
C PRO A 93 10.65 9.10 3.11
N ALA A 94 10.71 9.12 1.78
CA ALA A 94 10.26 8.02 0.93
C ALA A 94 10.92 6.69 1.33
N GLU A 95 12.19 6.71 1.71
CA GLU A 95 12.92 5.54 2.21
C GLU A 95 12.29 4.92 3.46
N LYS A 96 11.86 5.76 4.42
CA LYS A 96 11.20 5.30 5.65
C LYS A 96 9.83 4.72 5.33
N LEU A 97 9.11 5.31 4.38
CA LEU A 97 7.82 4.82 3.91
C LEU A 97 7.94 3.47 3.17
N GLU A 98 8.97 3.32 2.34
CA GLU A 98 9.29 2.05 1.68
C GLU A 98 9.71 0.98 2.68
N ALA A 99 10.48 1.34 3.72
CA ALA A 99 10.82 0.43 4.81
C ALA A 99 9.57 -0.04 5.57
N MET A 100 8.67 0.89 5.94
CA MET A 100 7.37 0.55 6.55
C MET A 100 6.55 -0.38 5.66
N SER A 101 6.49 -0.10 4.36
CA SER A 101 5.75 -0.95 3.41
C SER A 101 6.35 -2.36 3.31
N ARG A 102 7.68 -2.48 3.28
CA ARG A 102 8.36 -3.79 3.26
C ARG A 102 8.13 -4.56 4.55
N ASN A 103 8.22 -3.90 5.70
CA ASN A 103 7.93 -4.49 7.00
C ASN A 103 6.47 -4.95 7.09
N ALA A 104 5.52 -4.11 6.66
CA ALA A 104 4.12 -4.49 6.57
C ALA A 104 3.93 -5.76 5.73
N ALA A 105 4.48 -5.80 4.50
CA ALA A 105 4.35 -6.95 3.63
C ALA A 105 4.90 -8.25 4.27
N ARG A 106 6.04 -8.16 4.97
CA ARG A 106 6.64 -9.29 5.70
C ARG A 106 5.74 -9.76 6.85
N ILE A 107 5.24 -8.83 7.67
CA ILE A 107 4.34 -9.12 8.79
C ILE A 107 3.04 -9.75 8.27
N ILE A 108 2.44 -9.17 7.23
CA ILE A 108 1.22 -9.69 6.60
C ILE A 108 1.44 -11.13 6.11
N ALA A 109 2.58 -11.41 5.49
CA ALA A 109 2.93 -12.75 5.05
C ALA A 109 3.08 -13.73 6.23
N GLU A 110 3.64 -13.30 7.36
CA GLU A 110 3.71 -14.13 8.58
C GLU A 110 2.32 -14.37 9.18
N LEU A 111 1.49 -13.33 9.28
CA LEU A 111 0.12 -13.44 9.80
C LEU A 111 -0.76 -14.34 8.92
N SER A 112 -0.50 -14.39 7.62
CA SER A 112 -1.23 -15.23 6.67
C SER A 112 -0.84 -16.72 6.71
N LYS A 113 0.22 -17.09 7.44
CA LYS A 113 0.65 -18.48 7.62
C LYS A 113 0.06 -19.15 8.87
N LEU A 114 -0.66 -18.38 9.69
CA LEU A 114 -1.36 -18.84 10.90
C LEU A 114 -2.73 -19.44 10.53
#